data_AF-A0A6P3Z5C9-F1
#
_entry.id   AF-A0A6P3Z5C9-F1
#
_cell.length_a   1.000
_cell.length_b   1.000
_cell.length_c   1.000
_cell.angle_alpha   90.00
_cell.angle_beta   90.00
_cell.angle_gamma   90.00
#
_symmetry.space_group_name_H-M   'P 1'
#
loop_
_entity.id
_entity.type
_entity.pdbx_description
1 polymer ?
#
loop_
_entity_poly.entity_id
_entity_poly.type
_entity_poly.pdbx_seq_one_letter_code
_entity_poly.pdbx_strand_id
1 'polypeptide(L)'
;VTVKRASKTVYQVIHSARANATHNHGLDPDRLLVAEAFVGKGFFKKRVSYHAKGKCGIKVRPECRLTVVVRETTPEEEAEIARLRVHNFRKLTKRERRLVPHKLIETTPVWNRKGKGKASHEPSGMTA
;
A
#
# COMPACT_ATOMS: atom_id res chain seq x y z
N VAL A 1 -1.37 -0.92 -1.60
CA VAL A 1 -1.07 0.50 -1.25
C VAL A 1 -1.75 0.80 0.08
N THR A 2 -1.01 1.21 1.10
CA THR A 2 -1.60 1.45 2.43
C THR A 2 -2.34 2.79 2.45
N VAL A 3 -3.50 2.83 3.13
CA VAL A 3 -4.39 4.02 3.14
C VAL A 3 -3.93 5.09 4.15
N LYS A 4 -3.03 4.75 5.07
CA LYS A 4 -2.57 5.65 6.16
C LYS A 4 -1.77 6.83 5.60
N ARG A 5 -2.06 8.05 6.07
CA ARG A 5 -1.35 9.29 5.68
C ARG A 5 0.17 9.23 5.85
N ALA A 6 0.65 8.54 6.90
CA ALA A 6 2.08 8.43 7.21
C ALA A 6 2.87 7.64 6.15
N SER A 7 2.21 6.81 5.33
CA SER A 7 2.85 5.99 4.29
C SER A 7 3.64 6.84 3.29
N LYS A 8 3.12 8.01 2.92
CA LYS A 8 3.78 8.93 1.98
C LYS A 8 5.14 9.40 2.51
N THR A 9 5.22 9.77 3.77
CA THR A 9 6.46 10.24 4.40
C THR A 9 7.47 9.09 4.53
N VAL A 10 7.02 7.90 4.94
CA VAL A 10 7.89 6.72 5.05
C VAL A 10 8.46 6.35 3.68
N TYR A 11 7.63 6.36 2.63
CA TYR A 11 8.07 6.09 1.27
C TYR A 11 9.16 7.07 0.81
N GLN A 12 8.97 8.38 1.05
CA GLN A 12 9.95 9.40 0.68
C GLN A 12 11.31 9.16 1.36
N VAL A 13 11.31 8.78 2.64
CA VAL A 13 12.57 8.53 3.37
C VAL A 13 13.26 7.27 2.87
N ILE A 14 12.52 6.18 2.63
CA ILE A 14 13.10 4.95 2.07
C ILE A 14 13.65 5.20 0.66
N HIS A 15 12.93 5.95 -0.17
CA HIS A 15 13.38 6.31 -1.51
C HIS A 15 14.67 7.15 -1.47
N SER A 16 14.76 8.10 -0.54
CA SER A 16 15.97 8.89 -0.32
C SER A 16 17.13 8.02 0.18
N ALA A 17 16.89 7.12 1.13
CA ALA A 17 17.91 6.20 1.63
C ALA A 17 18.46 5.30 0.51
N ARG A 18 17.58 4.78 -0.35
CA ARG A 18 17.98 4.03 -1.57
C ARG A 18 18.86 4.88 -2.49
N ALA A 19 18.45 6.11 -2.80
CA ALA A 19 19.23 7.00 -3.67
C ALA A 19 20.61 7.36 -3.09
N ASN A 20 20.69 7.58 -1.77
CA ASN A 20 21.95 7.85 -1.08
C ASN A 20 22.87 6.63 -1.08
N ALA A 21 22.32 5.43 -0.88
CA ALA A 21 23.07 4.18 -0.94
C ALA A 21 23.66 3.94 -2.34
N THR A 22 22.88 4.18 -3.39
CA THR A 22 23.36 4.01 -4.78
C THR A 22 24.40 5.06 -5.16
N HIS A 23 24.18 6.33 -4.81
CA HIS A 23 25.05 7.42 -5.25
C HIS A 23 26.35 7.48 -4.44
N ASN A 24 26.27 7.39 -3.10
CA ASN A 24 27.41 7.64 -2.24
C ASN A 24 28.23 6.36 -1.96
N HIS A 25 27.56 5.21 -1.90
CA HIS A 25 28.20 3.94 -1.54
C HIS A 25 28.28 2.95 -2.71
N GLY A 26 27.70 3.27 -3.88
CA GLY A 26 27.76 2.42 -5.08
C GLY A 26 27.03 1.07 -4.93
N LEU A 27 26.12 0.96 -3.95
CA LEU A 27 25.38 -0.28 -3.68
C LEU A 27 24.32 -0.54 -4.77
N ASP A 28 24.01 -1.81 -5.01
CA ASP A 28 23.01 -2.21 -6.02
C ASP A 28 21.58 -1.93 -5.51
N PRO A 29 20.77 -1.08 -6.19
CA PRO A 29 19.41 -0.76 -5.76
C PRO A 29 18.47 -1.95 -5.63
N ASP A 30 18.71 -3.03 -6.39
CA ASP A 30 17.82 -4.19 -6.43
C ASP A 30 18.13 -5.20 -5.31
N ARG A 31 19.33 -5.13 -4.74
CA ARG A 31 19.81 -5.99 -3.63
C ARG A 31 19.71 -5.32 -2.25
N LEU A 32 19.32 -4.05 -2.20
CA LEU A 32 19.15 -3.31 -0.95
C LEU A 32 17.91 -3.79 -0.17
N LEU A 33 18.11 -4.06 1.12
CA LEU A 33 17.04 -4.26 2.08
C LEU A 33 17.15 -3.27 3.25
N VAL A 34 16.00 -3.00 3.89
CA VAL A 34 15.97 -2.25 5.14
C VAL A 34 16.39 -3.16 6.29
N ALA A 35 17.55 -2.90 6.88
CA ALA A 35 18.04 -3.64 8.04
C ALA A 35 17.29 -3.21 9.30
N GLU A 36 17.20 -1.91 9.52
CA GLU A 36 16.56 -1.32 10.69
C GLU A 36 15.74 -0.10 10.29
N ALA A 37 14.59 0.06 10.93
CA ALA A 37 13.77 1.25 10.80
C ALA A 37 13.14 1.57 12.15
N PHE A 38 13.47 2.73 12.70
CA PHE A 38 12.94 3.18 13.99
C PHE A 38 12.58 4.66 13.98
N VAL A 39 11.72 5.02 14.93
CA VAL A 39 11.22 6.38 15.08
C VAL A 39 11.63 6.91 16.45
N GLY A 40 12.39 8.00 16.45
CA GLY A 40 12.78 8.74 17.64
C GLY A 40 11.83 9.90 17.94
N LYS A 41 11.82 10.33 19.20
CA LYS A 41 11.14 11.57 19.62
C LYS A 41 11.88 12.78 19.04
N GLY A 42 11.13 13.71 18.47
CA GLY A 42 11.64 15.00 17.99
C GLY A 42 11.32 16.12 18.97
N PHE A 43 11.22 17.34 18.45
CA PHE A 43 10.87 18.50 19.27
C PHE A 43 9.36 18.54 19.57
N PHE A 44 9.02 19.01 20.76
CA PHE A 44 7.64 19.10 21.23
C PHE A 44 7.25 20.57 21.34
N LYS A 45 6.52 21.07 20.36
CA LYS A 45 6.09 22.47 20.30
C LYS A 45 4.91 22.70 21.24
N LYS A 46 5.11 23.48 22.30
CA LYS A 46 4.04 23.88 23.23
C LYS A 46 3.09 24.87 22.56
N ARG A 47 1.79 24.70 22.78
CA ARG A 47 0.69 25.54 22.31
C ARG A 47 -0.29 25.75 23.46
N VAL A 48 -0.82 26.95 23.62
CA VAL A 48 -1.85 27.21 24.62
C VAL A 48 -3.15 26.55 24.16
N SER A 49 -3.81 25.85 25.08
CA SER A 49 -5.14 25.28 24.91
C SER A 49 -6.08 26.04 25.82
N TYR A 50 -7.03 26.77 25.24
CA TYR A 50 -8.02 27.53 26.00
C TYR A 50 -9.17 26.62 26.42
N HIS A 51 -9.66 26.79 27.66
CA HIS A 51 -10.75 26.04 28.24
C HIS A 51 -11.78 26.98 28.87
N ALA A 52 -12.95 26.44 29.25
CA ALA A 52 -14.01 27.20 29.87
C ALA A 52 -13.60 27.81 31.22
N LYS A 53 -14.32 28.85 31.65
CA LYS A 53 -14.10 29.57 32.93
C LYS A 53 -12.69 30.15 33.08
N GLY A 54 -12.10 30.65 32.00
CA GLY A 54 -10.79 31.29 32.00
C GLY A 54 -9.60 30.34 32.23
N LYS A 55 -9.82 29.02 32.20
CA LYS A 55 -8.74 28.03 32.38
C LYS A 55 -7.92 27.89 31.09
N CYS A 56 -6.60 27.74 31.23
CA CYS A 56 -5.72 27.42 30.11
C CYS A 56 -4.81 26.24 30.47
N GLY A 57 -4.57 25.38 29.47
CA GLY A 57 -3.62 24.27 29.52
C GLY A 57 -2.56 24.41 28.45
N ILE A 58 -1.56 23.54 28.48
CA ILE A 58 -0.52 23.47 27.44
C ILE A 58 -0.73 22.21 26.62
N LYS A 59 -1.16 22.36 25.37
CA LYS A 59 -1.18 21.30 24.37
C LYS A 59 0.19 21.21 23.70
N VAL A 60 0.62 20.01 23.38
CA VAL A 60 1.89 19.78 22.69
C VAL A 60 1.64 19.30 21.26
N ARG A 61 2.33 19.91 20.29
CA ARG A 61 2.41 19.42 18.91
C ARG A 61 3.72 18.64 18.75
N PRO A 62 3.66 17.31 18.65
CA PRO A 62 4.85 16.47 18.57
C PRO A 62 5.43 16.48 17.15
N GLU A 63 6.76 16.45 17.08
CA GLU A 63 7.53 16.09 15.90
C GLU A 63 8.31 14.81 16.20
N CYS A 64 8.64 14.05 15.16
CA CYS A 64 9.41 12.81 15.27
C CYS A 64 10.55 12.79 14.26
N ARG A 65 11.53 11.93 14.52
CA ARG A 65 12.66 11.67 13.63
C ARG A 65 12.57 10.22 13.17
N LEU A 66 12.65 10.00 11.87
CA LEU A 66 12.60 8.66 11.29
C LEU A 66 13.99 8.32 10.76
N THR A 67 14.54 7.20 11.24
CA THR A 67 15.85 6.69 10.82
C THR A 67 15.64 5.37 10.11
N VAL A 68 16.25 5.25 8.92
CA VAL A 68 16.24 4.02 8.11
C VAL A 68 17.68 3.65 7.85
N VAL A 69 18.03 2.41 8.17
CA VAL A 69 19.33 1.81 7.87
C VAL A 69 19.11 0.77 6.79
N VAL A 70 19.87 0.89 5.71
CA VAL A 70 19.82 -0.02 4.57
C VAL A 70 21.12 -0.83 4.51
N ARG A 71 21.02 -2.09 4.08
CA ARG A 71 22.16 -2.97 3.83
C ARG A 71 21.92 -3.79 2.59
N GLU A 72 22.98 -4.34 2.02
CA GLU A 72 22.85 -5.33 0.96
C GLU A 72 22.45 -6.70 1.53
N THR A 73 21.72 -7.44 0.70
CA THR A 73 21.26 -8.78 0.99
C THR A 73 22.42 -9.76 0.76
N THR A 74 22.58 -10.76 1.62
CA THR A 74 23.56 -11.83 1.37
C THR A 74 23.01 -12.81 0.32
N PRO A 75 23.86 -13.54 -0.42
CA PRO A 75 23.39 -14.49 -1.44
C PRO A 75 22.42 -15.56 -0.90
N GLU A 76 22.58 -15.95 0.37
CA GLU A 76 21.70 -16.90 1.05
C GLU A 76 20.29 -16.33 1.27
N GLU A 77 20.23 -15.07 1.72
CA GLU A 77 18.99 -14.32 1.93
C GLU A 77 18.25 -14.08 0.60
N GLU A 78 18.97 -13.79 -0.49
CA GLU A 78 18.37 -13.67 -1.83
C GLU A 78 17.68 -14.96 -2.27
N ALA A 79 18.34 -16.11 -2.06
CA ALA A 79 17.79 -17.43 -2.38
C ALA A 79 16.57 -17.77 -1.52
N GLU A 80 16.55 -17.36 -0.26
CA GLU A 80 15.38 -17.51 0.60
C GLU A 80 14.20 -16.64 0.15
N ILE A 81 14.44 -15.37 -0.18
CA ILE A 81 13.41 -14.45 -0.69
C ILE A 81 12.81 -14.98 -2.00
N ALA A 82 13.64 -15.50 -2.91
CA ALA A 82 13.18 -16.10 -4.16
C ALA A 82 12.28 -17.32 -3.92
N ARG A 83 12.68 -18.22 -3.02
CA ARG A 83 11.87 -19.39 -2.61
C ARG A 83 10.53 -18.97 -2.02
N LEU A 84 10.53 -17.99 -1.11
CA LEU A 84 9.31 -17.45 -0.49
C LEU A 84 8.40 -16.77 -1.51
N ARG A 85 8.94 -16.02 -2.47
CA ARG A 85 8.18 -15.42 -3.58
C ARG A 85 7.47 -16.48 -4.41
N VAL A 86 8.18 -17.52 -4.84
CA VAL A 86 7.58 -18.63 -5.62
C VAL A 86 6.51 -19.35 -4.80
N HIS A 87 6.76 -19.61 -3.52
CA HIS A 87 5.79 -20.25 -2.62
C HIS A 87 4.52 -19.42 -2.44
N ASN A 88 4.67 -18.12 -2.16
CA ASN A 88 3.56 -17.19 -2.00
C ASN A 88 2.76 -17.05 -3.29
N PHE A 89 3.44 -16.98 -4.44
CA PHE A 89 2.79 -16.99 -5.74
C PHE A 89 1.95 -18.26 -5.95
N ARG A 90 2.52 -19.45 -5.74
CA ARG A 90 1.81 -20.73 -5.83
C ARG A 90 0.62 -20.82 -4.87
N LYS A 91 0.74 -20.26 -3.65
CA LYS A 91 -0.37 -20.18 -2.69
C LYS A 91 -1.48 -19.24 -3.19
N LEU A 92 -1.12 -18.09 -3.74
CA LEU A 92 -2.07 -17.12 -4.29
C LEU A 92 -2.84 -17.73 -5.46
N THR A 93 -2.16 -18.37 -6.41
CA THR A 93 -2.81 -19.04 -7.55
C THR A 93 -3.69 -20.21 -7.11
N LYS A 94 -3.28 -20.99 -6.10
CA LYS A 94 -4.14 -22.03 -5.52
C LYS A 94 -5.37 -21.43 -4.85
N ARG A 95 -5.25 -20.28 -4.18
CA ARG A 95 -6.37 -19.57 -3.56
C ARG A 95 -7.33 -19.03 -4.63
N GLU A 96 -6.83 -18.42 -5.69
CA GLU A 96 -7.63 -17.97 -6.83
C GLU A 96 -8.33 -19.14 -7.52
N ARG A 97 -7.61 -20.22 -7.84
CA ARG A 97 -8.21 -21.45 -8.42
C ARG A 97 -9.24 -22.11 -7.50
N ARG A 98 -9.08 -22.01 -6.18
CA ARG A 98 -10.05 -22.53 -5.19
C ARG A 98 -11.25 -21.60 -5.01
N LEU A 99 -11.08 -20.29 -5.16
CA LEU A 99 -12.18 -19.32 -5.18
C LEU A 99 -12.95 -19.37 -6.50
N VAL A 100 -12.30 -19.83 -7.57
CA VAL A 100 -12.91 -20.03 -8.89
C VAL A 100 -13.02 -21.52 -9.21
N PRO A 101 -13.99 -22.21 -8.57
CA PRO A 101 -14.88 -23.12 -9.28
C PRO A 101 -16.36 -22.85 -8.94
N HIS A 102 -16.76 -21.60 -8.73
CA HIS A 102 -18.18 -21.20 -8.63
C HIS A 102 -18.52 -20.15 -9.68
N LYS A 103 -18.61 -20.60 -10.92
CA LYS A 103 -19.39 -19.92 -11.96
C LYS A 103 -20.87 -20.24 -11.72
N LEU A 104 -21.45 -19.73 -10.64
CA LEU A 104 -22.88 -19.45 -10.44
C LEU A 104 -23.09 -18.86 -9.03
N ILE A 105 -22.76 -17.59 -8.85
CA ILE A 105 -23.64 -16.76 -8.05
C ILE A 105 -24.00 -15.62 -8.99
N GLU A 106 -25.00 -15.88 -9.82
CA GLU A 106 -25.90 -14.83 -10.24
C GLU A 106 -26.46 -14.24 -8.94
N THR A 107 -25.74 -13.27 -8.37
CA THR A 107 -26.39 -12.29 -7.51
C THR A 107 -27.27 -11.50 -8.45
N THR A 108 -28.46 -12.02 -8.75
CA THR A 108 -29.58 -11.17 -9.11
C THR A 108 -29.76 -10.22 -7.94
N PRO A 109 -29.41 -8.92 -8.03
CA PRO A 109 -29.88 -8.00 -7.03
C PRO A 109 -31.41 -7.97 -7.15
N VAL A 110 -32.12 -8.28 -6.07
CA VAL A 110 -33.58 -8.13 -5.92
C VAL A 110 -34.02 -6.65 -6.10
N TRP A 111 -33.08 -5.75 -6.38
CA TRP A 111 -33.28 -4.32 -6.51
C TRP A 111 -32.85 -3.76 -7.86
N ASN A 112 -33.17 -4.43 -8.98
CA ASN A 112 -33.10 -3.75 -10.28
C ASN A 112 -34.50 -3.21 -10.63
N ARG A 113 -34.70 -1.93 -10.31
CA ARG A 113 -35.85 -1.13 -10.74
C ARG A 113 -35.89 -1.17 -12.27
N LYS A 114 -36.88 -1.84 -12.88
CA LYS A 114 -37.09 -1.85 -14.33
C LYS A 114 -37.02 -0.42 -14.88
N GLY A 115 -35.94 -0.11 -15.59
CA GLY A 115 -35.73 1.14 -16.31
C GLY A 115 -35.65 0.85 -17.80
N LYS A 116 -36.76 1.17 -18.49
CA LYS A 116 -37.00 1.28 -19.94
C LYS A 116 -35.97 0.69 -20.92
N GLY A 117 -36.48 -0.21 -21.75
CA GLY A 117 -35.78 -0.76 -22.90
C GLY A 117 -35.27 0.32 -23.87
N LYS A 118 -34.13 0.02 -24.47
CA LYS A 118 -33.75 0.57 -25.76
C LYS A 118 -33.99 -0.53 -26.79
N ALA A 119 -34.98 -0.29 -27.64
CA ALA A 119 -35.15 -1.03 -28.88
C ALA A 119 -33.89 -0.82 -29.73
N SER A 120 -33.14 -1.89 -29.98
CA SER A 120 -32.22 -1.94 -31.12
C SER A 120 -33.04 -2.35 -32.33
N HIS A 121 -33.21 -1.37 -33.22
CA HIS A 121 -33.79 -1.49 -34.54
C HIS A 121 -32.86 -2.34 -35.42
N GLU A 122 -33.31 -3.53 -35.84
CA GLU A 122 -32.72 -4.24 -36.97
C GLU A 122 -33.61 -3.98 -38.19
N PRO A 123 -33.10 -3.40 -39.30
CA PRO A 123 -33.85 -3.38 -40.53
C PRO A 123 -33.80 -4.77 -41.19
N SER A 124 -34.98 -5.33 -41.38
CA SER A 124 -35.23 -6.52 -42.19
C SER A 124 -34.85 -6.26 -43.65
N GLY A 125 -33.76 -6.89 -44.10
CA GLY A 125 -33.46 -7.09 -45.52
C GLY A 125 -33.91 -8.49 -45.93
N MET A 126 -35.10 -8.59 -46.52
CA MET A 126 -35.65 -9.80 -47.13
C MET A 126 -34.86 -10.21 -48.38
N THR A 127 -34.75 -11.54 -48.50
CA THR A 127 -34.46 -12.39 -49.67
C THR A 127 -34.77 -11.84 -51.07
N ALA A 128 -33.85 -12.04 -52.02
CA ALA A 128 -34.00 -12.87 -53.23
C ALA A 128 -32.63 -13.08 -53.89
#